data_AF-A0A1Q7VLA1-F1
#
_entry.id   AF-A0A1Q7VLA1-F1
#
_cell.length_a   1.000
_cell.length_b   1.000
_cell.length_c   1.000
_cell.angle_alpha   90.00
_cell.angle_beta   90.00
_cell.angle_gamma   90.00
#
_symmetry.space_group_name_H-M   'P 1'
#
loop_
_entity.id
_entity.type
_entity.pdbx_description
1 polymer ?
#
loop_
_entity_poly.entity_id
_entity_poly.type
_entity_poly.pdbx_seq_one_letter_code
_entity_poly.pdbx_strand_id
1 'polypeptide(L)'
;MSAGAPMFSRLTWRSSDIEVADPKDHLVGCMVGTADLIGQMSDRMYLEKCREFLYKEFVWGKVAREQLPDGREIVRYASPEDLIIKTPGFYEYVARVRITRKLGGVDRYTEAHFDGPNLYQAEIDRNMEFLRQAVETPALNRLRRYCYSLSDRARRAA
;
A
#
# COMPACT_ATOMS: atom_id res chain seq x y z
N MET A 1 -28.34 16.44 28.49
CA MET A 1 -27.90 15.07 28.14
C MET A 1 -26.98 15.20 26.95
N SER A 2 -25.67 15.02 27.17
CA SER A 2 -24.63 15.28 26.16
C SER A 2 -24.57 14.12 25.17
N ALA A 3 -24.80 14.41 23.89
CA ALA A 3 -24.57 13.47 22.81
C ALA A 3 -23.06 13.31 22.63
N GLY A 4 -22.52 12.15 23.02
CA GLY A 4 -21.12 11.80 22.78
C GLY A 4 -20.84 11.77 21.29
N ALA A 5 -19.89 12.57 20.84
CA ALA A 5 -19.38 12.54 19.47
C ALA A 5 -18.86 11.12 19.15
N PRO A 6 -19.18 10.56 17.96
CA PRO A 6 -18.65 9.27 17.58
C PRO A 6 -17.13 9.36 17.37
N MET A 7 -16.43 8.42 18.00
CA MET A 7 -14.98 8.25 17.95
C MET A 7 -14.54 7.94 16.52
N PHE A 8 -13.83 8.88 15.90
CA PHE A 8 -13.20 8.76 14.59
C PHE A 8 -12.09 7.69 14.60
N SER A 9 -12.42 6.44 14.31
CA SER A 9 -11.42 5.46 13.89
C SER A 9 -12.05 4.42 12.95
N ARG A 10 -11.39 4.17 11.81
CA ARG A 10 -11.81 3.41 10.61
C ARG A 10 -12.70 4.17 9.63
N LEU A 11 -12.11 4.52 8.47
CA LEU A 11 -12.86 4.89 7.26
C LEU A 11 -13.70 3.68 6.82
N THR A 12 -14.97 3.65 7.23
CA THR A 12 -15.97 2.67 6.80
C THR A 12 -16.64 3.06 5.48
N TRP A 13 -16.34 4.25 4.96
CA TRP A 13 -16.87 4.79 3.71
C TRP A 13 -16.27 4.07 2.50
N ARG A 14 -17.12 3.56 1.61
CA ARG A 14 -16.69 3.17 0.27
C ARG A 14 -16.56 4.43 -0.60
N SER A 15 -15.74 4.37 -1.64
CA SER A 15 -15.62 5.50 -2.61
C SER A 15 -16.99 5.94 -3.15
N SER A 16 -17.90 4.98 -3.36
CA SER A 16 -19.28 5.22 -3.81
C SER A 16 -20.17 5.93 -2.79
N ASP A 17 -19.79 5.92 -1.51
CA ASP A 17 -20.58 6.51 -0.43
C ASP A 17 -20.15 7.97 -0.18
N ILE A 18 -19.15 8.49 -0.91
CA ILE A 18 -18.70 9.87 -0.81
C ILE A 18 -19.57 10.73 -1.72
N GLU A 19 -20.38 11.60 -1.12
CA GLU A 19 -21.14 12.59 -1.88
C GLU A 19 -20.20 13.66 -2.45
N VAL A 20 -20.25 13.84 -3.77
CA VAL A 20 -19.49 14.85 -4.51
C VAL A 20 -20.43 15.72 -5.33
N ALA A 21 -20.05 16.99 -5.53
CA ALA A 21 -20.89 17.94 -6.26
C ALA A 21 -20.90 17.68 -7.77
N ASP A 22 -19.73 17.35 -8.35
CA ASP A 22 -19.61 16.96 -9.77
C ASP A 22 -19.20 15.47 -9.87
N PRO A 23 -19.88 14.65 -10.69
CA PRO A 23 -19.44 13.27 -10.97
C PRO A 23 -17.98 13.15 -11.43
N LYS A 24 -17.41 14.19 -12.05
CA LYS A 24 -15.99 14.23 -12.43
C LYS A 24 -15.06 14.25 -11.23
N ASP A 25 -15.47 14.81 -10.10
CA ASP A 25 -14.67 14.80 -8.87
C ASP A 25 -14.47 13.36 -8.35
N HIS A 26 -15.49 12.51 -8.51
CA HIS A 26 -15.36 11.09 -8.20
C HIS A 26 -14.33 10.39 -9.11
N LEU A 27 -14.31 10.74 -10.41
CA LEU A 27 -13.31 10.21 -11.34
C LEU A 27 -11.89 10.67 -10.94
N VAL A 28 -11.71 11.94 -10.57
CA VAL A 28 -10.43 12.45 -10.07
C VAL A 28 -10.00 11.70 -8.81
N GLY A 29 -10.90 11.48 -7.85
CA GLY A 29 -10.61 10.66 -6.67
C GLY A 29 -10.19 9.23 -7.00
N CYS A 30 -10.83 8.60 -7.98
CA CYS A 30 -10.43 7.28 -8.48
C CYS A 30 -9.02 7.29 -9.09
N MET A 31 -8.71 8.32 -9.89
CA MET A 31 -7.39 8.48 -10.51
C MET A 31 -6.30 8.68 -9.46
N VAL A 32 -6.52 9.56 -8.47
CA VAL A 32 -5.57 9.79 -7.38
C VAL A 32 -5.36 8.53 -6.55
N GLY A 33 -6.43 7.83 -6.17
CA GLY A 33 -6.33 6.59 -5.41
C GLY A 33 -5.66 5.45 -6.19
N THR A 34 -5.82 5.42 -7.52
CA THR A 34 -5.13 4.46 -8.39
C THR A 34 -3.65 4.81 -8.51
N ALA A 35 -3.33 6.09 -8.72
CA ALA A 35 -1.97 6.60 -8.82
C ALA A 35 -1.16 6.34 -7.55
N ASP A 36 -1.77 6.48 -6.36
CA ASP A 36 -1.15 6.14 -5.07
C ASP A 36 -0.70 4.67 -5.04
N LEU A 37 -1.60 3.75 -5.43
CA LEU A 37 -1.29 2.32 -5.45
C LEU A 37 -0.24 1.96 -6.51
N ILE A 38 -0.47 2.32 -7.77
CA ILE A 38 0.44 1.90 -8.86
C ILE A 38 1.79 2.61 -8.76
N GLY A 39 1.81 3.88 -8.31
CA GLY A 39 3.02 4.64 -8.10
C GLY A 39 3.87 4.06 -6.97
N GLN A 40 3.26 3.71 -5.84
CA GLN A 40 3.98 3.07 -4.73
C GLN A 40 4.54 1.70 -5.15
N MET A 41 3.74 0.87 -5.81
CA MET A 41 4.10 -0.53 -6.10
C MET A 41 5.07 -0.69 -7.27
N SER A 42 5.07 0.26 -8.20
CA SER A 42 6.01 0.31 -9.33
C SER A 42 7.37 0.90 -8.95
N ASP A 43 7.49 1.51 -7.77
CA ASP A 43 8.75 2.10 -7.32
C ASP A 43 9.85 1.03 -7.32
N ARG A 44 10.99 1.38 -7.90
CA ARG A 44 12.19 0.54 -7.91
C ARG A 44 12.58 0.11 -6.48
N MET A 45 12.33 0.91 -5.46
CA MET A 45 12.65 0.59 -4.06
C MET A 45 11.43 0.15 -3.25
N TYR A 46 10.31 -0.23 -3.91
CA TYR A 46 9.06 -0.59 -3.24
C TYR A 46 9.25 -1.60 -2.11
N LEU A 47 9.96 -2.70 -2.41
CA LEU A 47 10.16 -3.80 -1.46
C LEU A 47 11.03 -3.39 -0.27
N GLU A 48 12.10 -2.64 -0.50
CA GLU A 48 12.94 -2.11 0.58
C GLU A 48 12.16 -1.12 1.45
N LYS A 49 11.35 -0.24 0.86
CA LYS A 49 10.48 0.69 1.60
C LYS A 49 9.43 -0.04 2.43
N CYS A 50 8.85 -1.13 1.91
CA CYS A 50 7.92 -1.98 2.67
C CYS A 50 8.59 -2.56 3.91
N ARG A 51 9.83 -3.07 3.77
CA ARG A 51 10.60 -3.64 4.87
C ARG A 51 11.01 -2.58 5.90
N GLU A 52 11.50 -1.43 5.46
CA GLU A 52 12.18 -0.47 6.33
C GLU A 52 11.25 0.52 7.02
N PHE A 53 10.14 0.88 6.36
CA PHE A 53 9.23 1.93 6.81
C PHE A 53 7.80 1.45 7.01
N LEU A 54 7.20 0.78 6.00
CA LEU A 54 5.77 0.47 6.01
C LEU A 54 5.35 -0.41 7.20
N TYR A 55 6.19 -1.37 7.59
CA TYR A 55 5.91 -2.18 8.79
C TYR A 55 5.80 -1.32 10.05
N LYS A 56 6.69 -0.33 10.23
CA LYS A 56 6.67 0.57 11.40
C LYS A 56 5.40 1.42 11.40
N GLU A 57 5.02 1.92 10.23
CA GLU A 57 3.76 2.65 10.04
C GLU A 57 2.55 1.78 10.40
N PHE A 58 2.55 0.50 10.01
CA PHE A 58 1.49 -0.44 10.36
C PHE A 58 1.43 -0.74 11.86
N VAL A 59 2.57 -0.78 12.55
CA VAL A 59 2.60 -0.90 14.02
C VAL A 59 2.02 0.36 14.66
N TRP A 60 2.44 1.56 14.24
CA TRP A 60 1.92 2.82 14.76
C TRP A 60 0.42 3.00 14.51
N GLY A 61 -0.05 2.59 13.33
CA GLY A 61 -1.46 2.62 12.94
C GLY A 61 -2.31 1.49 13.52
N LYS A 62 -1.76 0.60 14.37
CA LYS A 62 -2.44 -0.61 14.89
C LYS A 62 -3.02 -1.52 13.80
N VAL A 63 -2.37 -1.53 12.64
CA VAL A 63 -2.69 -2.39 11.48
C VAL A 63 -1.92 -3.71 11.56
N ALA A 64 -0.65 -3.67 11.99
CA ALA A 64 0.17 -4.87 12.14
C ALA A 64 -0.35 -5.77 13.27
N ARG A 65 -0.73 -5.14 14.38
CA ARG A 65 -1.24 -5.80 15.58
C ARG A 65 -2.39 -4.97 16.16
N GLU A 66 -3.49 -5.63 16.44
CA GLU A 66 -4.70 -5.01 16.98
C GLU A 66 -5.12 -5.76 18.24
N GLN A 67 -5.28 -5.03 19.35
CA GLN A 67 -5.89 -5.59 20.56
C GLN A 67 -7.40 -5.41 20.51
N LEU A 68 -8.12 -6.52 20.69
CA LEU A 68 -9.57 -6.53 20.78
C LEU A 68 -10.05 -6.11 22.18
N PRO A 69 -11.31 -5.66 22.32
CA PRO A 69 -11.88 -5.28 23.62
C PRO A 69 -11.89 -6.40 24.67
N ASP A 70 -11.81 -7.67 24.24
CA ASP A 70 -11.77 -8.84 25.10
C ASP A 70 -10.34 -9.26 25.51
N GLY A 71 -9.33 -8.46 25.15
CA GLY A 71 -7.93 -8.69 25.49
C GLY A 71 -7.18 -9.65 24.54
N ARG A 72 -7.84 -10.17 23.49
CA ARG A 72 -7.15 -10.97 22.47
C ARG A 72 -6.37 -10.06 21.51
N GLU A 73 -5.18 -10.51 21.10
CA GLU A 73 -4.38 -9.84 20.08
C GLU A 73 -4.57 -10.52 18.70
N ILE A 74 -4.89 -9.72 17.68
CA ILE A 74 -4.85 -10.14 16.28
C ILE A 74 -3.53 -9.64 15.68
N VAL A 75 -2.66 -10.57 15.29
CA VAL A 75 -1.42 -10.27 14.58
C VAL A 75 -1.65 -10.49 13.08
N ARG A 76 -1.71 -9.39 12.32
CA ARG A 76 -1.79 -9.44 10.84
C ARG A 76 -0.42 -9.52 10.20
N TYR A 77 0.55 -8.80 10.77
CA TYR A 77 1.95 -8.79 10.35
C TYR A 77 2.85 -8.91 11.58
N ALA A 78 3.62 -9.98 11.65
CA ALA A 78 4.45 -10.30 12.81
C ALA A 78 5.79 -9.55 12.82
N SER A 79 6.34 -9.29 11.63
CA SER A 79 7.63 -8.62 11.39
C SER A 79 7.67 -7.93 10.02
N PRO A 80 8.70 -7.12 9.73
CA PRO A 80 8.96 -6.61 8.39
C PRO A 80 9.06 -7.71 7.32
N GLU A 81 9.71 -8.84 7.65
CA GLU A 81 9.86 -9.97 6.74
C GLU A 81 8.51 -10.64 6.46
N ASP A 82 7.66 -10.80 7.49
CA ASP A 82 6.30 -11.34 7.32
C ASP A 82 5.43 -10.42 6.44
N LEU A 83 5.56 -9.10 6.58
CA LEU A 83 4.92 -8.13 5.68
C LEU A 83 5.37 -8.33 4.22
N ILE A 84 6.67 -8.47 4.00
CA ILE A 84 7.24 -8.70 2.67
C ILE A 84 6.73 -10.01 2.07
N ILE A 85 6.79 -11.12 2.82
CA ILE A 85 6.32 -12.43 2.36
C ILE A 85 4.83 -12.40 1.96
N LYS A 86 4.01 -11.62 2.66
CA LYS A 86 2.58 -11.46 2.36
C LYS A 86 2.26 -10.47 1.23
N THR A 87 3.23 -9.67 0.80
CA THR A 87 3.03 -8.59 -0.19
C THR A 87 2.51 -9.08 -1.56
N PRO A 88 2.93 -10.23 -2.12
CA PRO A 88 2.35 -10.73 -3.38
C PRO A 88 0.85 -11.03 -3.23
N GLY A 89 0.43 -11.62 -2.11
CA GLY A 89 -0.98 -11.86 -1.82
C GLY A 89 -1.76 -10.56 -1.63
N PHE A 90 -1.18 -9.57 -0.97
CA PHE A 90 -1.78 -8.24 -0.88
C PHE A 90 -1.99 -7.61 -2.26
N TYR A 91 -1.02 -7.70 -3.17
CA TYR A 91 -1.18 -7.18 -4.53
C TYR A 91 -2.36 -7.85 -5.24
N GLU A 92 -2.36 -9.18 -5.32
CA GLU A 92 -3.34 -9.94 -6.10
C GLU A 92 -4.77 -9.78 -5.57
N TYR A 93 -4.94 -9.93 -4.25
CA TYR A 93 -6.26 -10.05 -3.64
C TYR A 93 -6.80 -8.72 -3.09
N VAL A 94 -5.95 -7.72 -2.86
CA VAL A 94 -6.37 -6.44 -2.27
C VAL A 94 -6.14 -5.29 -3.24
N ALA A 95 -4.92 -5.04 -3.69
CA ALA A 95 -4.60 -3.87 -4.51
C ALA A 95 -5.28 -3.93 -5.88
N ARG A 96 -5.11 -5.04 -6.62
CA ARG A 96 -5.73 -5.23 -7.95
C ARG A 96 -7.25 -5.20 -7.88
N VAL A 97 -7.83 -5.85 -6.87
CA VAL A 97 -9.29 -5.85 -6.66
C VAL A 97 -9.78 -4.44 -6.35
N ARG A 98 -9.04 -3.66 -5.55
CA ARG A 98 -9.40 -2.27 -5.25
C ARG A 98 -9.36 -1.40 -6.50
N ILE A 99 -8.30 -1.49 -7.31
CA ILE A 99 -8.17 -0.75 -8.57
C ILE A 99 -9.35 -1.07 -9.50
N THR A 100 -9.57 -2.36 -9.76
CA THR A 100 -10.57 -2.81 -10.74
C THR A 100 -12.02 -2.63 -10.28
N ARG A 101 -12.33 -2.84 -8.99
CA ARG A 101 -13.71 -2.86 -8.48
C ARG A 101 -14.13 -1.59 -7.76
N LYS A 102 -13.20 -0.87 -7.13
CA LYS A 102 -13.52 0.29 -6.28
C LYS A 102 -13.03 1.61 -6.84
N LEU A 103 -12.02 1.60 -7.71
CA LEU A 103 -11.43 2.80 -8.31
C LEU A 103 -11.71 2.88 -9.82
N GLY A 104 -12.75 2.19 -10.30
CA GLY A 104 -13.25 2.31 -11.68
C GLY A 104 -12.35 1.72 -12.77
N GLY A 105 -11.28 0.98 -12.41
CA GLY A 105 -10.32 0.44 -13.37
C GLY A 105 -9.71 1.53 -14.25
N VAL A 106 -9.38 2.68 -13.64
CA VAL A 106 -8.85 3.85 -14.36
C VAL A 106 -7.35 3.72 -14.67
N ASP A 107 -6.69 2.66 -14.19
CA ASP A 107 -5.33 2.29 -14.54
C ASP A 107 -5.15 2.03 -16.05
N ARG A 108 -6.21 1.62 -16.77
CA ARG A 108 -6.20 1.51 -18.24
C ARG A 108 -5.87 2.82 -18.96
N TYR A 109 -6.11 3.98 -18.35
CA TYR A 109 -5.79 5.28 -18.96
C TYR A 109 -4.28 5.56 -19.04
N THR A 110 -3.47 4.79 -18.31
CA THR A 110 -2.01 4.87 -18.42
C THR A 110 -1.52 4.50 -19.82
N GLU A 111 -2.22 3.62 -20.54
CA GLU A 111 -1.86 3.24 -21.90
C GLU A 111 -1.94 4.44 -22.86
N ALA A 112 -3.02 5.21 -22.74
CA ALA A 112 -3.17 6.46 -23.47
C ALA A 112 -2.15 7.53 -23.04
N HIS A 113 -1.79 7.58 -21.76
CA HIS A 113 -0.78 8.51 -21.26
C HIS A 113 0.62 8.22 -21.81
N PHE A 114 0.99 6.95 -21.94
CA PHE A 114 2.30 6.51 -22.42
C PHE A 114 2.36 6.28 -23.94
N ASP A 115 1.25 6.45 -24.66
CA ASP A 115 1.11 6.07 -26.07
C ASP A 115 1.61 4.64 -26.31
N GLY A 116 1.21 3.71 -25.43
CA GLY A 116 1.82 2.39 -25.37
C GLY A 116 1.43 1.59 -24.13
N PRO A 117 2.20 0.57 -23.76
CA PRO A 117 1.88 -0.29 -22.63
C PRO A 117 1.98 0.46 -21.29
N ASN A 118 1.22 0.00 -20.30
CA ASN A 118 1.27 0.51 -18.94
C ASN A 118 2.65 0.21 -18.28
N LEU A 119 3.53 1.21 -18.26
CA LEU A 119 4.87 1.10 -17.70
C LEU A 119 4.86 0.84 -16.18
N TYR A 120 3.85 1.33 -15.45
CA TYR A 120 3.71 1.05 -14.01
C TYR A 120 3.44 -0.42 -13.78
N GLN A 121 2.51 -1.01 -14.54
CA GLN A 121 2.19 -2.44 -14.42
C GLN A 121 3.42 -3.31 -14.71
N ALA A 122 4.20 -2.97 -15.73
CA ALA A 122 5.43 -3.69 -16.06
C ALA A 122 6.49 -3.68 -14.93
N GLU A 123 6.61 -2.59 -14.17
CA GLU A 123 7.52 -2.52 -13.01
C GLU A 123 6.92 -3.23 -11.77
N ILE A 124 5.60 -3.14 -11.57
CA ILE A 124 4.90 -3.89 -10.51
C ILE A 124 5.12 -5.39 -10.70
N ASP A 125 4.92 -5.89 -11.92
CA ASP A 125 5.12 -7.31 -12.24
C ASP A 125 6.56 -7.75 -11.98
N ARG A 126 7.55 -6.91 -12.36
CA ARG A 126 8.97 -7.16 -12.06
C ARG A 126 9.26 -7.20 -10.56
N ASN A 127 8.69 -6.27 -9.79
CA ASN A 127 8.84 -6.25 -8.33
C ASN A 127 8.22 -7.50 -7.69
N MET A 128 7.00 -7.89 -8.11
CA MET A 128 6.32 -9.07 -7.57
C MET A 128 7.04 -10.37 -7.95
N GLU A 129 7.52 -10.48 -9.19
CA GLU A 129 8.29 -11.63 -9.65
C GLU A 129 9.60 -11.78 -8.88
N PHE A 130 10.36 -10.70 -8.75
CA PHE A 130 11.58 -10.69 -7.95
C PHE A 130 11.31 -11.15 -6.50
N LEU A 131 10.22 -10.64 -5.91
CA LEU A 131 9.85 -11.00 -4.54
C LEU A 131 9.48 -12.47 -4.41
N ARG A 132 8.68 -13.02 -5.33
CA ARG A 132 8.31 -14.46 -5.32
C ARG A 132 9.56 -15.33 -5.33
N GLN A 133 10.51 -15.05 -6.22
CA GLN A 133 11.79 -15.76 -6.28
C GLN A 133 12.61 -15.62 -4.99
N ALA A 134 12.65 -14.41 -4.41
CA ALA A 134 13.37 -14.16 -3.16
C ALA A 134 12.75 -14.88 -1.95
N VAL A 135 11.43 -15.06 -1.93
CA VAL A 135 10.72 -15.82 -0.88
C VAL A 135 10.93 -17.33 -1.06
N GLU A 136 10.90 -17.84 -2.30
CA GLU A 136 11.11 -19.27 -2.59
C GLU A 136 12.54 -19.76 -2.31
N THR A 137 13.54 -18.88 -2.45
CA THR A 137 14.98 -19.18 -2.26
C THR A 137 15.56 -18.69 -0.93
N PRO A 138 14.72 -18.49 0.10
CA PRO A 138 14.95 -17.67 1.29
C PRO A 138 15.98 -16.53 1.19
N ALA A 139 15.99 -15.79 0.08
CA ALA A 139 17.04 -14.84 -0.27
C ALA A 139 16.58 -13.37 -0.17
N LEU A 140 15.84 -13.02 0.89
CA LEU A 140 15.41 -11.64 1.15
C LEU A 140 16.58 -10.66 1.35
N ASN A 141 17.78 -11.16 1.66
CA ASN A 141 19.02 -10.40 1.67
C ASN A 141 19.43 -9.84 0.28
N ARG A 142 18.75 -10.24 -0.80
CA ARG A 142 18.90 -9.66 -2.15
C ARG A 142 18.25 -8.28 -2.27
N LEU A 143 17.39 -7.90 -1.32
CA LEU A 143 16.86 -6.54 -1.16
C LEU A 143 17.93 -5.61 -0.58
N ARG A 144 18.76 -5.06 -1.47
CA ARG A 144 20.02 -4.37 -1.15
C ARG A 144 19.95 -2.86 -1.34
N ARG A 145 18.86 -2.32 -1.87
CA ARG A 145 18.78 -0.87 -2.13
C ARG A 145 18.64 -0.14 -0.80
N TYR A 146 19.41 0.93 -0.64
CA TYR A 146 19.32 1.76 0.56
C TYR A 146 18.16 2.74 0.39
N CYS A 147 17.24 2.76 1.35
CA CYS A 147 16.22 3.79 1.43
C CYS A 147 16.58 4.82 2.51
N TYR A 148 16.45 6.10 2.19
CA TYR A 148 16.59 7.17 3.16
C TYR A 148 15.21 7.73 3.53
N SER A 149 15.03 8.04 4.80
CA SER A 149 13.87 8.79 5.28
C SER A 149 14.26 10.25 5.48
N LEU A 150 13.44 11.18 5.00
CA LEU A 150 13.62 12.61 5.30
C LEU A 150 13.34 12.92 6.78
N SER A 151 12.58 12.05 7.45
CA SER A 151 12.25 12.15 8.87
C SER A 151 13.34 11.56 9.77
N ASP A 152 14.23 10.71 9.23
CA ASP A 152 15.43 10.32 9.94
C ASP A 152 16.31 11.56 10.02
N ARG A 153 16.32 12.21 11.19
CA ARG A 153 17.36 13.20 11.51
C ARG A 153 18.68 12.51 11.19
N ALA A 154 19.38 13.03 10.18
CA ALA A 154 20.75 12.64 9.91
C ALA A 154 21.44 12.47 11.26
N ARG A 155 21.92 11.27 11.57
CA ARG A 155 22.92 11.13 12.64
C ARG A 155 24.04 12.04 12.19
N ARG A 156 24.02 13.28 12.69
CA ARG A 156 25.03 14.29 12.39
C ARG A 156 26.34 13.61 12.71
N ALA A 157 27.22 13.63 11.71
CA ALA A 157 28.57 13.13 11.77
C ALA A 157 29.18 13.43 13.15
N ALA A 158 29.68 12.39 13.80
CA ALA A 158 30.69 12.52 14.85
C ALA A 158 32.01 12.88 14.19
#